data_AF-A0A496XJF4-F1
#
_entry.id   AF-A0A496XJF4-F1
#
_cell.length_a   1.000
_cell.length_b   1.000
_cell.length_c   1.000
_cell.angle_alpha   90.00
_cell.angle_beta   90.00
_cell.angle_gamma   90.00
#
_symmetry.space_group_name_H-M   'P 1'
#
loop_
_entity.id
_entity.type
_entity.pdbx_description
1 polymer ?
#
loop_
_entity_poly.entity_id
_entity_poly.type
_entity_poly.pdbx_seq_one_letter_code
_entity_poly.pdbx_strand_id
1 'polypeptide(L)'
;MDTIQVRGARTHNLKNIDLDIPRDKLVVITGLSGSGKSSLAFDTLYAEGQRRYVESLSTYARQFLSMMEKPDMDHIEGLSPAISIEQKSTSHNPRSTVGTITEIYDYLRLLFARVGEPRCPDHGLNLQAQTVSQMVDTVLALPEGAKLMLLA
;
A
#
# COMPACT_ATOMS: atom_id res chain seq x y z
N MET A 1 10.50 16.78 23.54
CA MET A 1 11.77 16.72 22.80
C MET A 1 11.52 17.39 21.47
N ASP A 2 12.19 18.51 21.24
CA ASP A 2 11.83 19.40 20.13
C ASP A 2 12.73 19.16 18.90
N THR A 3 13.70 18.25 19.02
CA THR A 3 14.66 17.90 17.97
C THR A 3 14.81 16.37 17.84
N ILE A 4 15.19 15.94 16.63
CA ILE A 4 15.70 14.61 16.31
C ILE A 4 17.22 14.73 16.35
N GLN A 5 17.85 14.06 17.29
CA GLN A 5 19.30 14.10 17.46
C GLN A 5 19.89 12.87 16.80
N VAL A 6 20.75 13.03 15.80
CA VAL A 6 21.52 11.94 15.19
C VAL A 6 22.98 12.13 15.56
N ARG A 7 23.63 11.06 15.99
CA ARG A 7 25.03 11.06 16.38
C ARG A 7 25.80 9.96 15.66
N GLY A 8 26.95 10.34 15.10
CA GLY A 8 27.90 9.46 14.45
C GLY A 8 27.33 8.73 13.22
N ALA A 9 26.52 9.39 12.38
CA ALA A 9 25.96 8.73 11.20
C ALA A 9 27.05 8.43 10.15
N ARG A 10 27.15 7.16 9.75
CA ARG A 10 28.21 6.60 8.87
C ARG A 10 27.68 5.76 7.71
N THR A 11 26.37 5.64 7.55
CA THR A 11 25.75 4.92 6.43
C THR A 11 26.31 5.39 5.07
N HIS A 12 26.75 4.44 4.24
CA HIS A 12 27.39 4.68 2.96
C HIS A 12 28.62 5.61 3.03
N ASN A 13 28.52 6.83 2.49
CA ASN A 13 29.61 7.78 2.40
C ASN A 13 29.55 8.88 3.47
N LEU A 14 28.60 8.80 4.41
CA LEU A 14 28.53 9.73 5.55
C LEU A 14 29.79 9.62 6.40
N LYS A 15 30.31 10.77 6.82
CA LYS A 15 31.62 10.89 7.48
C LYS A 15 31.48 11.10 8.99
N ASN A 16 30.78 10.17 9.65
CA ASN A 16 30.53 10.22 11.10
C ASN A 16 29.91 11.56 11.53
N ILE A 17 28.79 11.92 10.91
CA ILE A 17 28.17 13.23 11.09
C ILE A 17 27.22 13.26 12.29
N ASP A 18 27.21 14.40 12.98
CA ASP A 18 26.25 14.72 14.04
C ASP A 18 25.30 15.81 13.53
N LEU A 19 24.01 15.67 13.81
CA LEU A 19 23.00 16.65 13.41
C LEU A 19 21.83 16.70 14.40
N ASP A 20 21.26 17.89 14.55
CA ASP A 20 20.02 18.13 15.27
C ASP A 20 18.97 18.68 14.30
N ILE A 21 17.93 17.89 14.01
CA ILE A 21 16.84 18.27 13.12
C ILE A 21 15.66 18.76 13.97
N PRO A 22 15.10 19.95 13.72
CA PRO A 22 13.90 20.40 14.44
C PRO A 22 12.69 19.53 14.09
N ARG A 23 11.96 19.07 15.12
CA ARG A 23 10.70 18.33 14.94
C ARG A 23 9.57 19.28 14.54
N ASP A 24 8.55 18.70 13.91
CA ASP A 24 7.33 19.40 13.49
C ASP A 24 7.59 20.61 12.57
N LYS A 25 8.67 20.52 11.79
CA LYS A 25 9.06 21.49 10.76
C LYS A 25 9.23 20.79 9.42
N LEU A 26 9.02 21.55 8.36
CA LEU A 26 9.45 21.16 7.02
C LEU A 26 10.97 21.36 6.93
N VAL A 27 11.72 20.25 6.95
CA VAL A 27 13.18 20.27 6.82
C VAL A 27 13.57 19.85 5.41
N VAL A 28 14.45 20.62 4.79
CA VAL A 28 14.95 20.35 3.44
C VAL A 28 16.43 20.01 3.51
N ILE A 29 16.81 18.80 3.07
CA ILE A 29 18.20 18.37 2.96
C ILE A 29 18.67 18.66 1.54
N THR A 30 19.66 19.55 1.41
CA THR A 30 20.19 20.01 0.11
C THR A 30 21.69 19.73 -0.03
N GLY A 31 22.23 19.87 -1.25
CA GLY A 31 23.63 19.60 -1.57
C GLY A 31 23.84 18.94 -2.94
N LEU A 32 25.10 18.93 -3.40
CA LEU A 32 25.51 18.34 -4.68
C LEU A 32 25.15 16.86 -4.81
N SER A 33 25.01 16.35 -6.04
CA SER A 33 24.81 14.92 -6.27
C SER A 33 25.94 14.11 -5.61
N GLY A 34 25.61 12.99 -4.98
CA GLY A 34 26.58 12.16 -4.24
C GLY A 34 27.01 12.70 -2.87
N SER A 35 26.51 13.84 -2.40
CA SER A 35 26.89 14.41 -1.08
C SER A 35 26.39 13.62 0.14
N GLY A 36 25.67 12.51 -0.04
CA GLY A 36 25.12 11.70 1.05
C GLY A 36 23.71 12.09 1.51
N LYS A 37 22.98 12.93 0.76
CA LYS A 37 21.59 13.33 1.11
C LYS A 37 20.66 12.13 1.25
N SER A 38 20.66 11.24 0.25
CA SER A 38 19.83 10.04 0.26
C SER A 38 20.28 9.07 1.36
N SER A 39 21.59 8.95 1.56
CA SER A 39 22.17 8.16 2.65
C SER A 39 21.66 8.62 4.02
N LEU A 40 21.57 9.93 4.24
CA LEU A 40 21.03 10.48 5.49
C LEU A 40 19.50 10.34 5.56
N ALA A 41 18.78 10.72 4.52
CA ALA A 41 17.31 10.77 4.53
C ALA A 41 16.66 9.38 4.52
N PHE A 42 17.04 8.54 3.55
CA PHE A 42 16.40 7.25 3.29
C PHE A 42 17.13 6.12 4.02
N ASP A 43 18.45 6.03 3.84
CA ASP A 43 19.22 4.88 4.33
C ASP A 43 19.56 4.99 5.83
N THR A 44 19.34 6.15 6.46
CA THR A 44 19.61 6.37 7.89
C THR A 44 18.33 6.73 8.66
N LEU A 45 17.73 7.90 8.38
CA LEU A 45 16.56 8.38 9.14
C LEU A 45 15.32 7.53 8.90
N TYR A 46 14.95 7.30 7.63
CA TYR A 46 13.80 6.48 7.30
C TYR A 46 14.00 5.01 7.70
N ALA A 47 15.17 4.43 7.38
CA ALA A 47 15.49 3.05 7.74
C ALA A 47 15.37 2.80 9.26
N GLU A 48 15.94 3.67 10.09
CA GLU A 48 15.84 3.52 11.55
C GLU A 48 14.41 3.79 12.06
N GLY A 49 13.71 4.77 11.48
CA GLY A 49 12.33 5.09 11.86
C GLY A 49 11.36 3.94 11.57
N GLN A 50 11.51 3.30 10.42
CA GLN A 50 10.76 2.11 10.06
C GLN A 50 11.16 0.91 10.93
N ARG A 51 12.46 0.69 11.16
CA ARG A 51 12.98 -0.41 11.99
C ARG A 51 12.40 -0.34 13.41
N ARG A 52 12.47 0.82 14.06
CA ARG A 52 11.92 1.04 15.42
C ARG A 52 10.40 0.85 15.47
N TYR A 53 9.69 1.28 14.43
CA TYR A 53 8.25 1.05 14.35
C TYR A 53 7.92 -0.44 14.27
N VAL A 54 8.61 -1.21 13.41
CA VAL A 54 8.43 -2.66 13.31
C VAL A 54 8.82 -3.37 14.62
N GLU A 55 9.89 -2.90 15.28
CA GLU A 55 10.29 -3.38 16.61
C GLU A 55 9.25 -3.08 17.70
N SER A 56 8.34 -2.12 17.52
CA SER A 56 7.24 -1.89 18.46
C SER A 56 6.06 -2.87 18.28
N LEU A 57 6.00 -3.59 17.15
CA LEU A 57 4.92 -4.52 16.84
C LEU A 57 5.10 -5.85 17.57
N SER A 58 4.00 -6.64 17.61
CA SER A 58 3.98 -7.95 18.25
C SER A 58 5.02 -8.91 17.64
N THR A 59 5.51 -9.85 18.46
CA THR A 59 6.47 -10.87 18.01
C THR A 59 5.96 -11.67 16.80
N TYR A 60 4.65 -11.91 16.73
CA TYR A 60 4.00 -12.54 15.59
C TYR A 60 4.07 -11.68 14.32
N ALA A 61 3.76 -10.38 14.41
CA ALA A 61 3.81 -9.48 13.26
C ALA A 61 5.23 -9.34 12.69
N ARG A 62 6.26 -9.37 13.56
CA ARG A 62 7.67 -9.32 13.13
C ARG A 62 8.10 -10.52 12.27
N GLN A 63 7.41 -11.66 12.33
CA GLN A 63 7.72 -12.82 11.48
C GLN A 63 7.44 -12.56 9.99
N PHE A 64 6.50 -11.67 9.68
CA PHE A 64 6.05 -11.39 8.32
C PHE A 64 6.61 -10.10 7.74
N LEU A 65 7.29 -9.30 8.56
CA LEU A 65 7.85 -8.02 8.17
C LEU A 65 9.35 -8.18 7.96
N SER A 66 9.83 -7.77 6.79
CA SER A 66 11.26 -7.64 6.54
C SER A 66 11.83 -6.60 7.50
N MET A 67 12.70 -7.02 8.40
CA MET A 67 13.48 -6.09 9.21
C MET A 67 14.46 -5.37 8.28
N MET A 68 14.39 -4.04 8.26
CA MET A 68 15.42 -3.25 7.63
C MET A 68 16.74 -3.44 8.37
N GLU A 69 17.83 -3.47 7.60
CA GLU A 69 19.16 -3.51 8.17
C GLU A 69 19.36 -2.28 9.06
N LYS A 70 19.97 -2.49 10.23
CA LYS A 70 20.24 -1.38 11.15
C LYS A 70 21.29 -0.47 10.51
N PRO A 71 20.99 0.82 10.25
CA PRO A 71 21.96 1.75 9.69
C PRO A 71 23.15 1.97 10.63
N ASP A 72 24.32 2.27 10.05
CA ASP A 72 25.53 2.55 10.82
C ASP A 72 25.48 3.97 11.40
N MET A 73 25.18 4.04 12.69
CA MET A 73 25.25 5.25 13.51
C MET A 73 25.43 4.90 14.99
N ASP A 74 25.91 5.85 15.78
CA ASP A 74 26.10 5.65 17.22
C ASP A 74 24.78 5.73 17.98
N HIS A 75 24.03 6.81 17.73
CA HIS A 75 22.79 7.06 18.46
C HIS A 75 21.82 7.93 17.66
N ILE A 76 20.53 7.69 17.87
CA ILE A 76 19.49 8.59 17.41
C ILE A 76 18.32 8.64 18.38
N GLU A 77 17.89 9.86 18.70
CA GLU A 77 16.83 10.16 19.65
C GLU A 77 15.76 11.06 19.03
N GLY A 78 14.53 10.98 19.53
CA GLY A 78 13.44 11.85 19.07
C GLY A 78 12.86 11.50 17.70
N LEU A 79 13.25 10.38 17.10
CA LEU A 79 12.75 9.93 15.79
C LEU A 79 11.33 9.33 15.89
N SER A 80 10.40 9.83 15.06
CA SER A 80 9.06 9.25 14.88
C SER A 80 9.08 8.02 13.97
N PRO A 81 8.02 7.18 13.96
CA PRO A 81 7.78 6.27 12.84
C PRO A 81 7.86 7.03 11.52
N ALA A 82 8.63 6.51 10.57
CA ALA A 82 8.95 7.18 9.32
C ALA A 82 8.21 6.54 8.15
N ILE A 83 7.78 7.37 7.20
CA ILE A 83 7.18 6.97 5.93
C ILE A 83 8.02 7.60 4.82
N SER A 84 8.47 6.78 3.87
CA SER A 84 9.15 7.25 2.67
C SER A 84 8.13 7.42 1.55
N ILE A 85 8.18 8.58 0.89
CA ILE A 85 7.42 8.85 -0.33
C ILE A 85 8.45 9.06 -1.44
N GLU A 86 8.74 8.00 -2.17
CA GLU A 86 9.70 7.97 -3.27
C GLU A 86 8.99 7.85 -4.61
N GLN A 87 9.60 8.41 -5.66
CA GLN A 87 9.23 8.11 -7.03
C GLN A 87 9.80 6.73 -7.43
N LYS A 88 9.35 5.65 -6.79
CA LYS A 88 9.63 4.29 -7.31
C LYS A 88 8.79 4.06 -8.56
N SER A 89 9.39 3.40 -9.55
CA SER A 89 8.69 3.06 -10.79
C SER A 89 7.38 2.32 -10.45
N THR A 90 6.28 2.82 -11.00
CA THR A 90 4.98 2.18 -10.83
C THR A 90 5.05 0.75 -11.34
N SER A 91 4.64 -0.20 -10.49
CA SER A 91 4.48 -1.60 -10.90
C SER A 91 3.63 -1.66 -12.17
N HIS A 92 4.16 -2.25 -13.24
CA HIS A 92 3.48 -2.38 -14.53
C HIS A 92 2.47 -3.54 -14.49
N ASN A 93 1.53 -3.47 -13.54
CA ASN A 93 0.39 -4.38 -13.53
C ASN A 93 -0.74 -3.75 -14.34
N PRO A 94 -1.16 -4.34 -15.48
CA PRO A 94 -2.20 -3.78 -16.34
C PRO A 94 -3.58 -3.68 -15.67
N ARG A 95 -3.79 -4.35 -14.52
CA ARG A 95 -5.03 -4.24 -13.72
C ARG A 95 -4.95 -3.17 -12.63
N SER A 96 -3.78 -2.56 -12.42
CA SER A 96 -3.59 -1.47 -11.47
C SER A 96 -3.95 -0.15 -12.12
N THR A 97 -4.84 0.61 -11.48
CA THR A 97 -5.28 1.94 -11.92
C THR A 97 -5.17 2.92 -10.77
N VAL A 98 -5.35 4.22 -11.03
CA VAL A 98 -5.42 5.23 -9.97
C VAL A 98 -6.51 4.88 -8.94
N GLY A 99 -7.65 4.36 -9.40
CA GLY A 99 -8.75 3.98 -8.51
C GLY A 99 -8.42 2.82 -7.58
N THR A 100 -7.59 1.86 -8.00
CA THR A 100 -7.17 0.74 -7.14
C THR A 100 -6.05 1.14 -6.19
N ILE A 101 -5.11 2.01 -6.62
CA ILE A 101 -4.00 2.46 -5.76
C ILE A 101 -4.48 3.38 -4.64
N THR A 102 -5.53 4.18 -4.91
CA THR A 102 -6.12 5.10 -3.94
C THR A 102 -7.27 4.49 -3.14
N GLU A 103 -7.59 3.20 -3.37
CA GLU A 103 -8.73 2.48 -2.78
C GLU A 103 -10.11 3.05 -3.12
N ILE A 104 -10.20 4.16 -3.88
CA ILE A 104 -11.46 4.76 -4.34
C ILE A 104 -12.33 3.73 -5.05
N TYR A 105 -11.74 2.85 -5.87
CA TYR A 105 -12.46 1.81 -6.57
C TYR A 105 -13.14 0.82 -5.62
N ASP A 106 -12.55 0.54 -4.46
CA ASP A 106 -13.13 -0.38 -3.47
C ASP A 106 -14.37 0.24 -2.80
N TYR A 107 -14.31 1.53 -2.47
CA TYR A 107 -15.48 2.27 -2.02
C TYR A 107 -16.57 2.33 -3.08
N LEU A 108 -16.18 2.55 -4.34
CA LEU A 108 -17.12 2.61 -5.47
C LEU A 108 -17.80 1.26 -5.68
N ARG A 109 -17.08 0.14 -5.56
CA ARG A 109 -17.67 -1.20 -5.59
C ARG A 109 -18.69 -1.42 -4.49
N LEU A 110 -18.38 -1.00 -3.25
CA LEU A 110 -19.32 -1.10 -2.14
C LEU A 110 -20.58 -0.25 -2.37
N LEU A 111 -20.41 0.95 -2.92
CA LEU A 111 -21.52 1.83 -3.29
C LEU A 111 -22.44 1.14 -4.31
N PHE A 112 -21.90 0.72 -5.46
CA PHE A 112 -22.69 0.07 -6.51
C PHE A 112 -23.30 -1.26 -6.06
N ALA A 113 -22.61 -2.04 -5.22
CA ALA A 113 -23.16 -3.29 -4.69
C ALA A 113 -24.34 -3.07 -3.73
N ARG A 114 -24.35 -1.96 -2.97
CA ARG A 114 -25.38 -1.71 -1.96
C ARG A 114 -26.59 -0.94 -2.49
N VAL A 115 -26.37 0.01 -3.40
CA VAL A 115 -27.44 0.92 -3.88
C VAL A 115 -27.59 0.93 -5.40
N GLY A 116 -26.72 0.24 -6.14
CA GLY A 116 -26.84 0.16 -7.59
C GLY A 116 -28.01 -0.72 -7.99
N GLU A 117 -28.84 -0.22 -8.93
CA GLU A 117 -29.90 -1.01 -9.55
C GLU A 117 -29.32 -1.80 -10.74
N PRO A 118 -29.25 -3.14 -10.68
CA PRO A 118 -28.72 -3.93 -11.77
C PRO A 118 -29.68 -3.94 -12.97
N ARG A 119 -29.14 -3.79 -14.18
CA ARG A 119 -29.92 -3.77 -15.43
C ARG A 119 -29.36 -4.75 -16.45
N CYS A 120 -30.27 -5.34 -17.24
CA CYS A 120 -29.91 -6.18 -18.37
C CYS A 120 -29.18 -5.34 -19.44
N PRO A 121 -27.99 -5.75 -19.91
CA PRO A 121 -27.21 -4.97 -20.87
C PRO A 121 -27.88 -4.88 -22.25
N ASP A 122 -28.64 -5.90 -22.65
CA ASP A 122 -29.28 -5.96 -23.97
C ASP A 122 -30.65 -5.25 -24.00
N HIS A 123 -31.44 -5.42 -22.93
CA HIS A 123 -32.83 -4.96 -22.88
C HIS A 123 -33.03 -3.70 -22.03
N GLY A 124 -32.06 -3.31 -21.20
CA GLY A 124 -32.14 -2.15 -20.30
C GLY A 124 -33.12 -2.29 -19.14
N LEU A 125 -33.73 -3.46 -18.96
CA LEU A 125 -34.71 -3.76 -17.91
C LEU A 125 -34.02 -4.01 -16.57
N ASN A 126 -34.69 -3.68 -15.46
CA ASN A 126 -34.21 -3.98 -14.11
C ASN A 126 -34.15 -5.50 -13.90
N LEU A 127 -33.02 -6.00 -13.39
CA LEU A 127 -32.88 -7.41 -13.04
C LEU A 127 -33.66 -7.71 -11.76
N GLN A 128 -34.39 -8.83 -11.76
CA GLN A 128 -35.14 -9.33 -10.62
C GLN A 128 -34.69 -10.73 -10.26
N ALA A 129 -34.89 -11.12 -9.01
CA ALA A 129 -34.64 -12.49 -8.58
C ALA A 129 -35.58 -13.45 -9.31
N GLN A 130 -35.02 -14.53 -9.86
CA GLN A 130 -35.79 -15.62 -10.45
C GLN A 130 -36.02 -16.72 -9.43
N THR A 131 -37.20 -17.34 -9.50
CA THR A 131 -37.53 -18.53 -8.73
C THR A 131 -36.89 -19.77 -9.37
N VAL A 132 -36.68 -20.82 -8.57
CA VAL A 132 -36.16 -22.10 -9.07
C VAL A 132 -37.05 -22.66 -10.19
N SER A 133 -38.38 -22.57 -10.06
CA SER A 133 -39.31 -23.00 -11.11
C SER A 133 -39.11 -22.24 -12.42
N GLN A 134 -38.97 -20.91 -12.37
CA GLN A 134 -38.69 -20.11 -13.57
C GLN A 134 -37.35 -20.51 -14.23
N MET A 135 -36.33 -20.83 -13.43
CA MET A 135 -35.05 -21.32 -13.95
C MET A 135 -35.22 -22.69 -14.61
N VAL A 136 -35.98 -23.62 -14.01
CA VAL A 136 -36.29 -24.94 -14.58
C VAL A 136 -37.09 -24.81 -15.88
N ASP A 137 -38.13 -23.98 -15.90
CA ASP A 137 -38.94 -23.73 -17.10
C ASP A 137 -38.07 -23.19 -18.25
N THR A 138 -37.11 -22.32 -17.94
CA THR A 138 -36.17 -21.79 -18.94
C THR A 138 -35.30 -22.90 -19.54
N VAL A 139 -34.85 -23.85 -18.72
CA VAL A 139 -34.05 -24.99 -19.20
C VAL A 139 -34.90 -25.97 -20.01
N LEU A 140 -36.14 -26.25 -19.60
CA LEU A 140 -37.07 -27.13 -20.31
C LEU A 140 -37.53 -26.55 -21.66
N ALA A 141 -37.51 -25.22 -21.81
CA ALA A 141 -37.82 -24.54 -23.06
C ALA A 141 -36.70 -24.60 -24.11
N LEU A 142 -35.52 -25.15 -23.76
CA LEU A 142 -34.44 -25.33 -24.72
C LEU A 142 -34.79 -26.39 -25.77
N PRO A 143 -34.19 -26.32 -26.98
CA PRO A 143 -34.47 -27.28 -28.05
C PRO A 143 -34.24 -28.74 -27.63
N GLU A 144 -35.13 -29.63 -28.05
CA GLU A 144 -35.01 -31.06 -27.79
C GLU A 144 -33.69 -31.62 -28.34
N GLY A 145 -33.00 -32.45 -27.56
CA GLY A 145 -31.68 -32.97 -27.89
C GLY A 145 -30.50 -32.04 -27.55
N ALA A 146 -30.76 -30.85 -26.98
CA ALA A 146 -29.70 -30.00 -26.44
C ALA A 146 -28.90 -30.74 -25.34
N LYS A 147 -27.60 -30.90 -25.57
CA LYS A 147 -26.69 -31.51 -24.59
C LYS A 147 -26.17 -30.44 -23.65
N LEU A 148 -26.45 -30.60 -22.36
CA LEU A 148 -26.02 -29.68 -21.31
C LEU A 148 -25.19 -30.43 -20.27
N MET A 149 -24.20 -29.76 -19.69
CA MET A 149 -23.48 -30.23 -18.52
C MET A 149 -23.96 -29.44 -17.31
N LEU A 150 -24.60 -30.12 -16.35
CA LEU A 150 -25.01 -29.50 -15.10
C LEU A 150 -23.82 -29.46 -14.15
N LEU A 151 -23.49 -28.25 -13.69
CA LEU A 151 -22.48 -27.98 -12.69
C LEU A 151 -23.17 -27.39 -11.46
N ALA A 152 -22.72 -27.79 -10.28
CA ALA A 152 -23.15 -27.24 -8.99
C ALA A 152 -21.93 -26.68 -8.24
#